data_AF-A0A0A0M7W4-F1
#
_entry.id   AF-A0A0A0M7W4-F1
#
_cell.length_a   1.000
_cell.length_b   1.000
_cell.length_c   1.000
_cell.angle_alpha   90.00
_cell.angle_beta   90.00
_cell.angle_gamma   90.00
#
_symmetry.space_group_name_H-M   'P 1'
#
loop_
_entity.id
_entity.type
_entity.pdbx_description
1 polymer ?
#
loop_
_entity_poly.entity_id
_entity_poly.type
_entity_poly.pdbx_seq_one_letter_code
_entity_poly.pdbx_strand_id
1 'polypeptide(L)'
;MNAVPDVSPAGTAGSSLAALNAWVAEVAALTRPDAIHWCDGSDAENAALVAGMEADGTLIRLNHETHPGSWLHRSDPNDVARVEHLTFVCTPERDDAGPNNHWMSPADAHAKIDALFDGCMQGRTMYVIPYCMGPIDSPLSRCGVEITDSPYVVANMRIMTRMGAPALARIEREGRFVKGLHSTGELDPERRFIMHFPEELTIKSYGSGYGGNALLGKKCHALRIASHQARNEGWLAEHMLILGVTNPRGETHYIAAAFPSACGKTNLAMLIPPEGYRKDGWKISTIGDDICWMRPGKDGRLYAINPEAGFFGVAPGTSRKSNPSALASIQSNTIFTNVGVTADNQPWWEGLGEGEPAIDWRGEPYDAGKRPAAHPNARFTVSARQCPSWSPEAENPEGVPISAIVFGGRRPSLVPLVFEARDWTHGVLVGAAMGSETTAAATGAVGVMRRDPMAMKPFCGYNFADYFAHWLSFDDGSNRLPKIFHVNWFRKGDGGDFLWPGFGDNLRVLEWMIGRVKGEAGAVETPIGNLPTAGDLNLDGLELTGEAREKLFGFEREGWKAEFDSIGEYLDSYGPRMPRALKDEQQRIARALAG
;
A
#
# COMPACT_ATOMS: atom_id res chain seq x y z
N MET A 1 47.72 -26.08 -17.40
CA MET A 1 46.34 -26.54 -17.62
C MET A 1 45.85 -27.12 -16.30
N ASN A 2 45.33 -26.26 -15.43
CA ASN A 2 44.71 -26.68 -14.18
C ASN A 2 43.22 -26.43 -14.35
N ALA A 3 42.45 -27.52 -14.42
CA ALA A 3 41.00 -27.46 -14.53
C ALA A 3 40.43 -26.76 -13.30
N VAL A 4 39.67 -25.69 -13.55
CA VAL A 4 38.81 -25.07 -12.56
C VAL A 4 37.70 -26.08 -12.24
N PRO A 5 37.42 -26.39 -10.97
CA PRO A 5 36.33 -27.29 -10.63
C PRO A 5 35.01 -26.61 -11.01
N ASP A 6 34.27 -27.28 -11.89
CA ASP A 6 32.87 -26.99 -12.20
C ASP A 6 32.04 -27.25 -10.94
N VAL A 7 31.79 -26.18 -10.18
CA VAL A 7 30.80 -26.17 -9.11
C VAL A 7 29.49 -25.76 -9.75
N SER A 8 28.85 -26.68 -10.45
CA SER A 8 27.42 -26.59 -10.74
C SER A 8 26.68 -26.72 -9.40
N PRO A 9 26.00 -25.66 -8.90
CA PRO A 9 25.14 -25.82 -7.75
C PRO A 9 23.94 -26.68 -8.17
N ALA A 10 23.52 -27.60 -7.31
CA ALA A 10 22.37 -28.48 -7.54
C ALA A 10 21.12 -27.64 -7.89
N GLY A 11 20.83 -27.53 -9.19
CA GLY A 11 19.67 -26.79 -9.69
C GLY A 11 18.39 -27.44 -9.21
N THR A 12 17.56 -26.66 -8.51
CA THR A 12 16.23 -27.06 -8.09
C THR A 12 15.38 -27.42 -9.31
N ALA A 13 14.86 -28.65 -9.30
CA ALA A 13 14.24 -29.32 -10.42
C ALA A 13 12.81 -28.80 -10.69
N GLY A 14 12.68 -27.64 -11.32
CA GLY A 14 11.38 -27.12 -11.80
C GLY A 14 10.26 -27.17 -10.75
N SER A 15 9.01 -27.28 -11.20
CA SER A 15 7.85 -27.55 -10.36
C SER A 15 7.27 -28.93 -10.64
N SER A 16 6.56 -29.52 -9.68
CA SER A 16 5.70 -30.70 -9.94
C SER A 16 4.44 -30.36 -10.75
N LEU A 17 4.06 -29.08 -10.82
CA LEU A 17 2.90 -28.60 -11.58
C LEU A 17 3.24 -28.38 -13.05
N ALA A 18 2.75 -29.26 -13.93
CA ALA A 18 3.01 -29.20 -15.37
C ALA A 18 2.65 -27.85 -16.02
N ALA A 19 1.55 -27.22 -15.60
CA ALA A 19 1.12 -25.92 -16.10
C ALA A 19 2.12 -24.78 -15.79
N LEU A 20 2.79 -24.85 -14.62
CA LEU A 20 3.82 -23.88 -14.25
C LEU A 20 5.08 -24.08 -15.09
N ASN A 21 5.55 -25.32 -15.25
CA ASN A 21 6.71 -25.63 -16.11
C ASN A 21 6.48 -25.21 -17.56
N ALA A 22 5.27 -25.44 -18.09
CA ALA A 22 4.92 -25.06 -19.46
C ALA A 22 4.97 -23.53 -19.64
N TRP A 23 4.42 -22.77 -18.69
CA TRP A 23 4.48 -21.31 -18.74
C TRP A 23 5.90 -20.77 -18.59
N VAL A 24 6.72 -21.34 -17.69
CA VAL A 24 8.15 -20.97 -17.56
C VAL A 24 8.91 -21.25 -18.87
N ALA A 25 8.64 -22.37 -19.53
CA ALA A 25 9.26 -22.70 -20.82
C ALA A 25 8.81 -21.76 -21.95
N GLU A 26 7.53 -21.39 -22.00
CA GLU A 26 6.99 -20.39 -22.93
C GLU A 26 7.69 -19.04 -22.76
N VAL A 27 7.80 -18.57 -21.51
CA VAL A 27 8.48 -17.31 -21.20
C VAL A 27 9.96 -17.38 -21.56
N ALA A 28 10.67 -18.46 -21.22
CA ALA A 28 12.07 -18.62 -21.58
C ALA A 28 12.28 -18.62 -23.11
N ALA A 29 11.37 -19.23 -23.88
CA ALA A 29 11.44 -19.22 -25.33
C ALA A 29 11.25 -17.80 -25.91
N LEU A 30 10.33 -17.01 -25.33
CA LEU A 30 10.10 -15.62 -25.70
C LEU A 30 11.28 -14.72 -25.32
N THR A 31 11.71 -14.77 -24.05
CA THR A 31 12.68 -13.80 -23.50
C THR A 31 14.14 -14.17 -23.74
N ARG A 32 14.41 -15.44 -24.08
CA ARG A 32 15.75 -16.00 -24.41
C ARG A 32 16.82 -15.72 -23.33
N PRO A 33 16.62 -16.13 -22.06
CA PRO A 33 17.62 -15.96 -21.01
C PRO A 33 18.79 -16.94 -21.16
N ASP A 34 19.94 -16.60 -20.59
CA ASP A 34 21.14 -17.46 -20.59
C ASP A 34 21.02 -18.59 -19.56
N ALA A 35 20.28 -18.34 -18.47
CA ALA A 35 20.05 -19.29 -17.40
C ALA A 35 18.65 -19.10 -16.79
N ILE A 36 18.12 -20.17 -16.19
CA ILE A 36 16.87 -20.14 -15.41
C ILE A 36 17.20 -20.51 -13.97
N HIS A 37 16.80 -19.67 -13.02
CA HIS A 37 17.00 -19.88 -11.59
C HIS A 37 15.65 -19.98 -10.87
N TRP A 38 15.37 -21.11 -10.23
CA TRP A 38 14.15 -21.30 -9.44
C TRP A 38 14.38 -20.89 -8.00
N CYS A 39 13.71 -19.83 -7.56
CA CYS A 39 13.91 -19.27 -6.24
C CYS A 39 13.33 -20.16 -5.14
N ASP A 40 14.16 -20.53 -4.16
CA ASP A 40 13.75 -21.36 -3.02
C ASP A 40 13.46 -20.53 -1.75
N GLY A 41 13.87 -19.25 -1.72
CA GLY A 41 13.65 -18.33 -0.61
C GLY A 41 14.62 -18.50 0.57
N SER A 42 15.57 -19.43 0.48
CA SER A 42 16.51 -19.75 1.54
C SER A 42 17.47 -18.59 1.85
N ASP A 43 18.04 -18.59 3.06
CA ASP A 43 19.08 -17.63 3.43
C ASP A 43 20.35 -17.81 2.58
N ALA A 44 20.65 -19.04 2.15
CA ALA A 44 21.80 -19.35 1.29
C ALA A 44 21.63 -18.77 -0.11
N GLU A 45 20.45 -18.92 -0.71
CA GLU A 45 20.10 -18.26 -1.97
C GLU A 45 20.22 -16.75 -1.86
N ASN A 46 19.62 -16.16 -0.81
CA ASN A 46 19.66 -14.72 -0.60
C ASN A 46 21.09 -14.20 -0.43
N ALA A 47 21.93 -14.91 0.33
CA ALA A 47 23.34 -14.55 0.50
C ALA A 47 24.11 -14.59 -0.83
N ALA A 48 23.84 -15.58 -1.70
CA ALA A 48 24.47 -15.67 -3.02
C ALA A 48 24.02 -14.53 -3.95
N LEU A 49 22.71 -14.21 -3.97
CA LEU A 49 22.17 -13.10 -4.76
C LEU A 49 22.74 -11.75 -4.31
N VAL A 50 22.80 -11.51 -2.99
CA VAL A 50 23.37 -10.28 -2.43
C VAL A 50 24.86 -10.18 -2.77
N ALA A 51 25.64 -11.25 -2.61
CA ALA A 51 27.06 -11.25 -2.95
C ALA A 51 27.30 -10.95 -4.45
N GLY A 52 26.46 -11.49 -5.34
CA GLY A 52 26.51 -11.17 -6.77
C GLY A 52 26.24 -9.69 -7.05
N MET A 53 25.17 -9.14 -6.45
CA MET A 53 24.82 -7.72 -6.59
C MET A 53 25.82 -6.75 -5.94
N GLU A 54 26.53 -7.17 -4.89
CA GLU A 54 27.65 -6.40 -4.34
C GLU A 54 28.84 -6.38 -5.31
N ALA A 55 29.12 -7.52 -5.95
CA ALA A 55 30.25 -7.65 -6.88
C ALA A 55 30.08 -6.84 -8.17
N ASP A 56 28.83 -6.71 -8.67
CA ASP A 56 28.52 -5.90 -9.87
C ASP A 56 28.13 -4.44 -9.56
N GLY A 57 28.02 -4.07 -8.29
CA GLY A 57 27.70 -2.72 -7.84
C GLY A 57 26.20 -2.38 -7.81
N THR A 58 25.31 -3.32 -8.11
CA THR A 58 23.86 -3.15 -7.97
C THR A 58 23.46 -2.83 -6.53
N LEU A 59 24.12 -3.47 -5.56
CA LEU A 59 23.98 -3.18 -4.14
C LEU A 59 25.30 -2.65 -3.57
N ILE A 60 25.18 -1.59 -2.78
CA ILE A 60 26.30 -0.96 -2.08
C ILE A 60 26.12 -1.25 -0.60
N ARG A 61 27.10 -1.91 0.01
CA ARG A 61 27.06 -2.21 1.44
C ARG A 61 27.09 -0.92 2.25
N LEU A 62 26.15 -0.80 3.19
CA LEU A 62 26.12 0.31 4.14
C LEU A 62 27.06 0.04 5.33
N ASN A 63 27.24 1.05 6.16
CA ASN A 63 28.05 0.97 7.37
C ASN A 63 27.61 -0.21 8.27
N HIS A 64 28.50 -1.19 8.45
CA HIS A 64 28.18 -2.41 9.18
C HIS A 64 28.01 -2.22 10.69
N GLU A 65 28.64 -1.21 11.28
CA GLU A 65 28.55 -0.95 12.73
C GLU A 65 27.20 -0.34 13.11
N THR A 66 26.65 0.50 12.23
CA THR A 66 25.38 1.20 12.47
C THR A 66 24.17 0.54 11.79
N HIS A 67 24.37 -0.07 10.62
CA HIS A 67 23.33 -0.69 9.80
C HIS A 67 23.74 -2.10 9.31
N PRO A 68 24.00 -3.05 10.23
CA PRO A 68 24.45 -4.39 9.88
C PRO A 68 23.47 -5.09 8.91
N GLY A 69 24.02 -5.80 7.94
CA GLY A 69 23.23 -6.48 6.91
C GLY A 69 22.33 -5.54 6.10
N SER A 70 22.76 -4.30 5.84
CA SER A 70 21.96 -3.36 5.06
C SER A 70 22.70 -2.87 3.81
N TRP A 71 21.93 -2.56 2.78
CA TRP A 71 22.45 -2.20 1.46
C TRP A 71 21.71 -0.99 0.88
N LEU A 72 22.39 -0.26 0.01
CA LEU A 72 21.85 0.79 -0.83
C LEU A 72 21.79 0.32 -2.29
N HIS A 73 20.62 0.44 -2.90
CA HIS A 73 20.44 0.40 -4.35
C HIS A 73 20.22 1.83 -4.89
N ARG A 74 20.88 2.18 -5.99
CA ARG A 74 20.62 3.42 -6.73
C ARG A 74 20.01 3.06 -8.08
N SER A 75 18.77 3.47 -8.32
CA SER A 75 18.07 3.20 -9.57
C SER A 75 18.48 4.19 -10.66
N ASP A 76 18.13 3.88 -11.91
CA ASP A 76 18.24 4.83 -13.00
C ASP A 76 17.40 6.10 -12.69
N PRO A 77 17.91 7.33 -12.96
CA PRO A 77 17.17 8.56 -12.69
C PRO A 77 15.82 8.68 -13.39
N ASN A 78 15.60 7.95 -14.48
CA ASN A 78 14.33 7.89 -15.19
C ASN A 78 13.38 6.80 -14.64
N ASP A 79 13.80 6.03 -13.63
CA ASP A 79 13.04 4.94 -13.01
C ASP A 79 13.03 5.06 -11.48
N VAL A 80 12.27 6.03 -10.97
CA VAL A 80 12.28 6.44 -9.55
C VAL A 80 10.89 6.46 -8.89
N ALA A 81 9.85 6.15 -9.65
CA ALA A 81 8.45 6.20 -9.21
C ALA A 81 7.51 5.33 -10.07
N ARG A 82 6.27 5.18 -9.60
CA ARG A 82 5.19 4.60 -10.41
C ARG A 82 4.85 5.51 -11.57
N VAL A 83 4.53 4.92 -12.73
CA VAL A 83 4.12 5.63 -13.95
C VAL A 83 2.63 5.38 -14.25
N GLU A 84 1.74 6.13 -13.59
CA GLU A 84 0.28 5.91 -13.69
C GLU A 84 -0.24 5.98 -15.12
N HIS A 85 0.31 6.87 -15.95
CA HIS A 85 -0.06 7.03 -17.37
C HIS A 85 0.39 5.87 -18.27
N LEU A 86 1.28 4.99 -17.80
CA LEU A 86 1.75 3.78 -18.50
C LEU A 86 1.24 2.50 -17.83
N THR A 87 0.29 2.64 -16.90
CA THR A 87 -0.32 1.54 -16.17
C THR A 87 -1.71 1.27 -16.73
N PHE A 88 -1.96 0.06 -17.23
CA PHE A 88 -3.20 -0.31 -17.93
C PHE A 88 -3.94 -1.45 -17.24
N VAL A 89 -5.27 -1.41 -17.34
CA VAL A 89 -6.18 -2.50 -17.03
C VAL A 89 -6.80 -2.96 -18.34
N CYS A 90 -6.48 -4.17 -18.76
CA CYS A 90 -6.80 -4.73 -20.07
C CYS A 90 -7.93 -5.75 -19.92
N THR A 91 -9.17 -5.27 -19.94
CA THR A 91 -10.40 -6.09 -19.95
C THR A 91 -10.95 -6.19 -21.38
N PRO A 92 -11.72 -7.24 -21.74
CA PRO A 92 -12.32 -7.35 -23.08
C PRO A 92 -13.17 -6.13 -23.44
N GLU A 93 -14.01 -5.67 -22.51
CA GLU A 93 -14.84 -4.47 -22.66
C GLU A 93 -14.19 -3.29 -21.94
N ARG A 94 -14.09 -2.15 -22.63
CA ARG A 94 -13.53 -0.91 -22.08
C ARG A 94 -14.23 -0.44 -20.82
N ASP A 95 -15.56 -0.58 -20.80
CA ASP A 95 -16.37 -0.10 -19.70
C ASP A 95 -16.12 -0.88 -18.41
N ASP A 96 -15.63 -2.13 -18.49
CA ASP A 96 -15.32 -2.95 -17.30
C ASP A 96 -14.05 -2.49 -16.58
N ALA A 97 -13.07 -1.92 -17.30
CA ALA A 97 -11.99 -1.17 -16.68
C ALA A 97 -12.49 0.17 -16.11
N GLY A 98 -13.44 0.80 -16.80
CA GLY A 98 -14.11 2.03 -16.40
C GLY A 98 -13.30 3.30 -16.63
N PRO A 99 -13.93 4.48 -16.50
CA PRO A 99 -13.27 5.78 -16.75
C PRO A 99 -12.19 6.10 -15.69
N ASN A 100 -12.09 5.29 -14.62
CA ASN A 100 -11.06 5.41 -13.62
C ASN A 100 -9.70 4.82 -14.04
N ASN A 101 -9.65 3.99 -15.07
CA ASN A 101 -8.44 3.28 -15.51
C ASN A 101 -8.02 3.66 -16.94
N HIS A 102 -6.73 3.58 -17.23
CA HIS A 102 -6.27 3.50 -18.62
C HIS A 102 -6.55 2.10 -19.14
N TRP A 103 -7.19 2.03 -20.30
CA TRP A 103 -7.62 0.78 -20.90
C TRP A 103 -6.96 0.57 -22.26
N MET A 104 -6.66 -0.68 -22.55
CA MET A 104 -6.23 -1.17 -23.87
C MET A 104 -6.90 -2.53 -24.07
N SER A 105 -7.31 -2.85 -25.30
CA SER A 105 -7.87 -4.17 -25.58
C SER A 105 -6.82 -5.26 -25.24
N PRO A 106 -7.21 -6.44 -24.73
CA PRO A 106 -6.25 -7.50 -24.43
C PRO A 106 -5.38 -7.86 -25.64
N ALA A 107 -5.97 -7.94 -26.83
CA ALA A 107 -5.25 -8.25 -28.06
C ALA A 107 -4.17 -7.21 -28.39
N ASP A 108 -4.48 -5.91 -28.33
CA ASP A 108 -3.51 -4.84 -28.59
C ASP A 108 -2.45 -4.78 -27.49
N ALA A 109 -2.85 -4.99 -26.24
CA ALA A 109 -1.96 -5.01 -25.09
C ALA A 109 -0.93 -6.14 -25.19
N HIS A 110 -1.37 -7.37 -25.51
CA HIS A 110 -0.50 -8.50 -25.78
C HIS A 110 0.44 -8.22 -26.95
N ALA A 111 -0.10 -7.81 -28.11
CA ALA A 111 0.72 -7.50 -29.28
C ALA A 111 1.80 -6.46 -28.97
N LYS A 112 1.47 -5.45 -28.16
CA LYS A 112 2.40 -4.40 -27.77
C LYS A 112 3.46 -4.88 -26.78
N ILE A 113 3.05 -5.49 -25.67
CA ILE A 113 3.98 -5.82 -24.60
C ILE A 113 4.80 -7.08 -24.87
N ASP A 114 4.24 -8.05 -25.59
CA ASP A 114 4.95 -9.30 -25.93
C ASP A 114 6.06 -9.05 -26.97
N ALA A 115 5.88 -8.05 -27.84
CA ALA A 115 6.95 -7.58 -28.72
C ALA A 115 8.14 -6.96 -27.96
N LEU A 116 7.93 -6.40 -26.76
CA LEU A 116 9.01 -5.87 -25.92
C LEU A 116 9.77 -6.99 -25.21
N PHE A 117 9.08 -8.08 -24.85
CA PHE A 117 9.70 -9.24 -24.20
C PHE A 117 10.54 -10.10 -25.14
N ASP A 118 10.39 -9.99 -26.46
CA ASP A 118 11.13 -10.81 -27.42
C ASP A 118 12.66 -10.64 -27.27
N GLY A 119 13.30 -11.66 -26.71
CA GLY A 119 14.75 -11.68 -26.44
C GLY A 119 15.25 -10.70 -25.38
N CYS A 120 14.37 -10.11 -24.57
CA CYS A 120 14.77 -9.06 -23.63
C CYS A 120 15.68 -9.52 -22.49
N MET A 121 15.80 -10.84 -22.27
CA MET A 121 16.61 -11.42 -21.20
C MET A 121 17.91 -12.06 -21.71
N GLN A 122 18.29 -11.87 -22.98
CA GLN A 122 19.59 -12.33 -23.49
C GLN A 122 20.74 -11.78 -22.65
N GLY A 123 21.68 -12.65 -22.25
CA GLY A 123 22.78 -12.25 -21.36
C GLY A 123 22.40 -12.16 -19.88
N ARG A 124 21.17 -12.52 -19.50
CA ARG A 124 20.65 -12.41 -18.13
C ARG A 124 20.10 -13.75 -17.63
N THR A 125 20.06 -13.88 -16.30
CA THR A 125 19.35 -14.97 -15.63
C THR A 125 17.86 -14.63 -15.52
N MET A 126 17.01 -15.58 -15.90
CA MET A 126 15.58 -15.53 -15.61
C MET A 126 15.30 -16.19 -14.26
N TYR A 127 14.91 -15.40 -13.27
CA TYR A 127 14.50 -15.86 -11.95
C TYR A 127 13.02 -16.20 -11.94
N VAL A 128 12.67 -17.36 -11.41
CA VAL A 128 11.29 -17.80 -11.18
C VAL A 128 11.02 -17.70 -9.68
N ILE A 129 10.12 -16.80 -9.28
CA ILE A 129 9.83 -16.45 -7.88
C ILE A 129 8.43 -16.93 -7.49
N PRO A 130 8.27 -18.11 -6.88
CA PRO A 130 7.02 -18.52 -6.25
C PRO A 130 6.78 -17.69 -4.99
N TYR A 131 5.58 -17.12 -4.82
CA TYR A 131 5.24 -16.36 -3.63
C TYR A 131 3.78 -16.53 -3.20
N CYS A 132 3.52 -16.30 -1.92
CA CYS A 132 2.19 -16.24 -1.31
C CYS A 132 1.94 -14.85 -0.74
N MET A 133 0.79 -14.27 -1.10
CA MET A 133 0.25 -13.05 -0.52
C MET A 133 -0.63 -13.41 0.68
N GLY A 134 -0.18 -13.05 1.88
CA GLY A 134 -0.80 -13.33 3.17
C GLY A 134 -0.26 -14.60 3.86
N PRO A 135 -0.75 -14.90 5.08
CA PRO A 135 -0.30 -16.06 5.84
C PRO A 135 -0.45 -17.36 5.02
N ILE A 136 0.56 -18.23 5.04
CA ILE A 136 0.68 -19.34 4.08
C ILE A 136 -0.52 -20.30 4.09
N ASP A 137 -1.20 -20.44 5.23
CA ASP A 137 -2.37 -21.30 5.42
C ASP A 137 -3.70 -20.55 5.39
N SER A 138 -3.69 -19.23 5.13
CA SER A 138 -4.93 -18.46 5.04
C SER A 138 -5.72 -18.88 3.80
N PRO A 139 -7.03 -19.13 3.93
CA PRO A 139 -7.92 -19.30 2.78
C PRO A 139 -8.12 -18.01 1.97
N LEU A 140 -7.84 -16.84 2.55
CA LEU A 140 -7.91 -15.57 1.84
C LEU A 140 -6.63 -15.28 1.04
N SER A 141 -5.53 -15.98 1.35
CA SER A 141 -4.28 -15.84 0.61
C SER A 141 -4.37 -16.29 -0.84
N ARG A 142 -3.59 -15.64 -1.70
CA ARG A 142 -3.45 -15.96 -3.12
C ARG A 142 -1.97 -16.11 -3.46
N CYS A 143 -1.66 -17.11 -4.26
CA CYS A 143 -0.30 -17.35 -4.71
C CYS A 143 -0.06 -16.76 -6.10
N GLY A 144 1.18 -16.40 -6.37
CA GLY A 144 1.64 -16.00 -7.69
C GLY A 144 3.03 -16.55 -7.97
N VAL A 145 3.39 -16.52 -9.25
CA VAL A 145 4.77 -16.72 -9.69
C VAL A 145 5.17 -15.50 -10.48
N GLU A 146 6.23 -14.84 -10.04
CA GLU A 146 6.85 -13.73 -10.75
C GLU A 146 8.10 -14.22 -11.47
N ILE A 147 8.18 -13.99 -12.78
CA ILE A 147 9.38 -14.19 -13.57
C ILE A 147 10.04 -12.84 -13.80
N THR A 148 11.33 -12.73 -13.49
CA THR A 148 12.10 -11.48 -13.57
C THR A 148 13.54 -11.72 -14.02
N ASP A 149 14.16 -10.71 -14.64
CA ASP A 149 15.61 -10.70 -14.93
C ASP A 149 16.44 -9.91 -13.90
N SER A 150 15.82 -9.48 -12.79
CA SER A 150 16.45 -8.61 -11.79
C SER A 150 16.63 -9.32 -10.44
N PRO A 151 17.88 -9.57 -9.99
CA PRO A 151 18.12 -10.12 -8.66
C PRO A 151 17.73 -9.15 -7.53
N TYR A 152 17.71 -7.83 -7.80
CA TYR A 152 17.20 -6.83 -6.85
C TYR A 152 15.70 -7.02 -6.59
N VAL A 153 14.93 -7.36 -7.63
CA VAL A 153 13.51 -7.70 -7.49
C VAL A 153 13.34 -8.96 -6.66
N VAL A 154 14.15 -10.01 -6.89
CA VAL A 154 14.12 -11.25 -6.09
C VAL A 154 14.35 -10.96 -4.60
N ALA A 155 15.38 -10.18 -4.27
CA ALA A 155 15.71 -9.83 -2.89
C ALA A 155 14.60 -9.03 -2.19
N ASN A 156 13.96 -8.08 -2.90
CA ASN A 156 12.84 -7.33 -2.35
C ASN A 156 11.57 -8.20 -2.22
N MET A 157 11.25 -9.04 -3.21
CA MET A 157 10.11 -9.96 -3.15
C MET A 157 10.24 -10.96 -2.01
N ARG A 158 11.48 -11.39 -1.68
CA ARG A 158 11.77 -12.21 -0.50
C ARG A 158 11.35 -11.53 0.81
N ILE A 159 11.57 -10.21 0.92
CA ILE A 159 11.20 -9.44 2.12
C ILE A 159 9.71 -9.12 2.12
N MET A 160 9.15 -8.76 0.97
CA MET A 160 7.79 -8.22 0.84
C MET A 160 6.70 -9.29 0.79
N THR A 161 7.04 -10.55 0.50
CA THR A 161 6.09 -11.67 0.35
C THR A 161 6.57 -12.91 1.11
N ARG A 162 5.70 -13.92 1.24
CA ARG A 162 6.15 -15.26 1.67
C ARG A 162 6.67 -15.98 0.42
N MET A 163 7.95 -15.81 0.13
CA MET A 163 8.60 -16.29 -1.08
C MET A 163 9.23 -17.68 -0.89
N GLY A 164 9.28 -18.48 -1.96
CA GLY A 164 10.12 -19.66 -2.07
C GLY A 164 9.37 -20.99 -1.92
N ALA A 165 10.07 -22.01 -1.41
CA ALA A 165 9.58 -23.39 -1.38
C ALA A 165 8.19 -23.58 -0.73
N PRO A 166 7.84 -22.91 0.40
CA PRO A 166 6.49 -23.02 0.97
C PRO A 166 5.38 -22.52 0.04
N ALA A 167 5.63 -21.42 -0.69
CA ALA A 167 4.69 -20.89 -1.66
C ALA A 167 4.57 -21.81 -2.89
N LEU A 168 5.70 -22.34 -3.37
CA LEU A 168 5.70 -23.32 -4.46
C LEU A 168 4.88 -24.56 -4.09
N ALA A 169 5.09 -25.11 -2.90
CA ALA A 169 4.33 -26.26 -2.42
C ALA A 169 2.81 -26.00 -2.38
N ARG A 170 2.40 -24.78 -2.00
CA ARG A 170 0.99 -24.37 -2.05
C ARG A 170 0.47 -24.26 -3.50
N ILE A 171 1.24 -23.66 -4.40
CA ILE A 171 0.91 -23.55 -5.82
C ILE A 171 0.71 -24.93 -6.46
N GLU A 172 1.61 -25.86 -6.16
CA GLU A 172 1.55 -27.23 -6.68
C GLU A 172 0.32 -27.99 -6.16
N ARG A 173 -0.04 -27.77 -4.90
CA ARG A 173 -1.24 -28.34 -4.28
C ARG A 173 -2.54 -27.77 -4.86
N GLU A 174 -2.59 -26.46 -5.10
CA GLU A 174 -3.82 -25.74 -5.50
C GLU A 174 -3.99 -25.63 -7.02
N GLY A 175 -2.90 -25.81 -7.79
CA GLY A 175 -2.91 -25.78 -9.25
C GLY A 175 -3.26 -24.42 -9.86
N ARG A 176 -3.26 -23.34 -9.07
CA ARG A 176 -3.63 -21.98 -9.50
C ARG A 176 -2.63 -20.96 -8.96
N PHE A 177 -2.29 -19.98 -9.78
CA PHE A 177 -1.37 -18.90 -9.43
C PHE A 177 -1.59 -17.70 -10.37
N VAL A 178 -1.33 -16.50 -9.86
CA VAL A 178 -1.21 -15.29 -10.70
C VAL A 178 0.12 -15.33 -11.45
N LYS A 179 0.09 -15.06 -12.76
CA LYS A 179 1.26 -15.01 -13.64
C LYS A 179 1.82 -13.60 -13.69
N GLY A 180 3.01 -13.37 -13.13
CA GLY A 180 3.74 -12.12 -13.26
C GLY A 180 4.93 -12.27 -14.19
N LEU A 181 4.99 -11.50 -15.28
CA LEU A 181 6.16 -11.41 -16.14
C LEU A 181 6.76 -10.01 -16.04
N HIS A 182 8.03 -9.94 -15.68
CA HIS A 182 8.77 -8.71 -15.50
C HIS A 182 10.11 -8.75 -16.24
N SER A 183 10.49 -7.64 -16.86
CA SER A 183 11.86 -7.40 -17.32
C SER A 183 12.23 -5.93 -17.12
N THR A 184 13.46 -5.69 -16.68
CA THR A 184 14.02 -4.33 -16.64
C THR A 184 14.16 -3.72 -18.04
N GLY A 185 14.25 -4.57 -19.07
CA GLY A 185 14.43 -4.17 -20.46
C GLY A 185 15.63 -3.25 -20.63
N GLU A 186 15.46 -2.20 -21.43
CA GLU A 186 16.48 -1.16 -21.61
C GLU A 186 16.33 0.02 -20.63
N LEU A 187 15.35 -0.04 -19.72
CA LEU A 187 14.90 1.08 -18.86
C LEU A 187 14.50 2.36 -19.61
N ASP A 188 14.26 2.25 -20.93
CA ASP A 188 13.77 3.34 -21.77
C ASP A 188 12.35 3.77 -21.35
N PRO A 189 12.16 5.01 -20.87
CA PRO A 189 10.85 5.50 -20.44
C PRO A 189 9.77 5.45 -21.53
N GLU A 190 10.14 5.54 -22.80
CA GLU A 190 9.21 5.48 -23.93
C GLU A 190 8.74 4.06 -24.25
N ARG A 191 9.43 3.05 -23.70
CA ARG A 191 9.13 1.62 -23.86
C ARG A 191 8.65 0.98 -22.56
N ARG A 192 8.21 1.77 -21.58
CA ARG A 192 7.76 1.29 -20.26
C ARG A 192 6.26 1.02 -20.22
N PHE A 193 5.86 -0.16 -19.74
CA PHE A 193 4.44 -0.53 -19.60
C PHE A 193 4.22 -1.42 -18.39
N ILE A 194 3.11 -1.19 -17.68
CA ILE A 194 2.63 -2.08 -16.60
C ILE A 194 1.19 -2.44 -16.90
N MET A 195 0.98 -3.64 -17.44
CA MET A 195 -0.33 -4.10 -17.93
C MET A 195 -0.88 -5.21 -17.04
N HIS A 196 -2.18 -5.13 -16.75
CA HIS A 196 -2.90 -6.10 -15.93
C HIS A 196 -4.02 -6.70 -16.77
N PHE A 197 -4.13 -8.02 -16.77
CA PHE A 197 -5.16 -8.80 -17.48
C PHE A 197 -5.98 -9.53 -16.41
N PRO A 198 -7.04 -8.90 -15.86
CA PRO A 198 -7.73 -9.41 -14.69
C PRO A 198 -8.37 -10.79 -14.91
N GLU A 199 -9.00 -11.02 -16.06
CA GLU A 199 -9.64 -12.31 -16.38
C GLU A 199 -8.61 -13.44 -16.54
N GLU A 200 -7.40 -13.12 -16.98
CA GLU A 200 -6.31 -14.07 -17.19
C GLU A 200 -5.44 -14.29 -15.94
N LEU A 201 -5.68 -13.52 -14.87
CA LEU A 201 -4.82 -13.46 -13.69
C LEU A 201 -3.34 -13.24 -14.06
N THR A 202 -3.11 -12.34 -15.02
CA THR A 202 -1.79 -12.09 -15.60
C THR A 202 -1.38 -10.62 -15.44
N ILE A 203 -0.10 -10.41 -15.11
CA ILE A 203 0.55 -9.11 -14.97
C ILE A 203 1.78 -9.14 -15.86
N LYS A 204 1.96 -8.12 -16.69
CA LYS A 204 3.13 -7.95 -17.54
C LYS A 204 3.73 -6.56 -17.31
N SER A 205 4.99 -6.50 -16.93
CA SER A 205 5.71 -5.26 -16.61
C SER A 205 7.05 -5.21 -17.36
N TYR A 206 7.30 -4.10 -18.04
CA TYR A 206 8.51 -3.93 -18.84
C TYR A 206 9.10 -2.53 -18.65
N GLY A 207 10.43 -2.44 -18.59
CA GLY A 207 11.16 -1.17 -18.67
C GLY A 207 11.31 -0.42 -17.34
N SER A 208 11.10 -1.08 -16.20
CA SER A 208 11.23 -0.49 -14.86
C SER A 208 11.63 -1.55 -13.83
N GLY A 209 12.70 -1.32 -13.07
CA GLY A 209 13.07 -2.12 -11.89
C GLY A 209 12.57 -1.52 -10.57
N TYR A 210 11.89 -0.38 -10.60
CA TYR A 210 11.51 0.36 -9.40
C TYR A 210 10.21 -0.15 -8.75
N GLY A 211 10.34 -0.62 -7.50
CA GLY A 211 9.24 -0.69 -6.52
C GLY A 211 7.92 -1.22 -7.07
N GLY A 212 6.86 -0.41 -7.03
CA GLY A 212 5.51 -0.84 -7.44
C GLY A 212 5.30 -1.18 -8.92
N ASN A 213 6.30 -0.95 -9.79
CA ASN A 213 6.28 -1.41 -11.18
C ASN A 213 6.91 -2.80 -11.34
N ALA A 214 7.86 -3.15 -10.47
CA ALA A 214 8.65 -4.37 -10.57
C ALA A 214 8.27 -5.42 -9.52
N LEU A 215 7.92 -5.03 -8.30
CA LEU A 215 7.45 -5.93 -7.23
C LEU A 215 5.99 -6.30 -7.49
N LEU A 216 5.74 -7.26 -8.38
CA LEU A 216 4.41 -7.52 -8.92
C LEU A 216 3.44 -8.05 -7.87
N GLY A 217 3.94 -8.71 -6.81
CA GLY A 217 3.14 -9.11 -5.65
C GLY A 217 2.47 -7.94 -4.90
N LYS A 218 3.03 -6.72 -4.98
CA LYS A 218 2.57 -5.56 -4.20
C LYS A 218 1.32 -4.91 -4.79
N LYS A 219 1.45 -3.86 -5.62
CA LYS A 219 0.28 -3.10 -6.09
C LYS A 219 -0.43 -3.80 -7.24
N CYS A 220 0.32 -4.49 -8.11
CA CYS A 220 -0.23 -5.14 -9.29
C CYS A 220 -1.09 -6.36 -8.93
N HIS A 221 -0.54 -7.29 -8.15
CA HIS A 221 -1.29 -8.44 -7.64
C HIS A 221 -2.22 -7.98 -6.51
N ALA A 222 -1.68 -7.47 -5.39
CA ALA A 222 -2.48 -7.39 -4.17
C ALA A 222 -3.53 -6.27 -4.08
N LEU A 223 -3.60 -5.39 -5.09
CA LEU A 223 -4.73 -4.47 -5.25
C LEU A 223 -5.42 -4.62 -6.61
N ARG A 224 -4.72 -4.53 -7.74
CA ARG A 224 -5.39 -4.52 -9.06
C ARG A 224 -6.01 -5.87 -9.40
N ILE A 225 -5.21 -6.93 -9.52
CA ILE A 225 -5.73 -8.28 -9.79
C ILE A 225 -6.59 -8.75 -8.62
N ALA A 226 -6.14 -8.53 -7.38
CA ALA A 226 -6.86 -8.93 -6.18
C ALA A 226 -8.24 -8.28 -6.08
N SER A 227 -8.42 -6.99 -6.41
CA SER A 227 -9.74 -6.35 -6.33
C SER A 227 -10.73 -6.95 -7.34
N HIS A 228 -10.26 -7.37 -8.52
CA HIS A 228 -11.08 -8.11 -9.48
C HIS A 228 -11.44 -9.51 -8.96
N GLN A 229 -10.47 -10.25 -8.40
CA GLN A 229 -10.74 -11.54 -7.75
C GLN A 229 -11.74 -11.40 -6.59
N ALA A 230 -11.53 -10.37 -5.76
CA ALA A 230 -12.33 -10.06 -4.58
C ALA A 230 -13.80 -9.82 -4.95
N ARG A 231 -14.06 -9.09 -6.04
CA ARG A 231 -15.39 -8.92 -6.61
C ARG A 231 -16.04 -10.27 -6.94
N ASN A 232 -15.33 -11.13 -7.67
CA ASN A 232 -15.88 -12.39 -8.17
C ASN A 232 -16.05 -13.46 -7.08
N GLU A 233 -15.30 -13.33 -5.98
CA GLU A 233 -15.21 -14.33 -4.92
C GLU A 233 -15.83 -13.88 -3.59
N GLY A 234 -16.37 -12.66 -3.50
CA GLY A 234 -17.11 -12.18 -2.32
C GLY A 234 -16.23 -11.70 -1.14
N TRP A 235 -15.09 -11.08 -1.43
CA TRP A 235 -14.20 -10.47 -0.41
C TRP A 235 -13.75 -9.07 -0.86
N LEU A 236 -12.91 -8.37 -0.11
CA LEU A 236 -12.43 -7.00 -0.42
C LEU A 236 -10.90 -6.95 -0.42
N ALA A 237 -10.30 -6.31 -1.44
CA ALA A 237 -8.86 -6.05 -1.52
C ALA A 237 -8.62 -4.54 -1.51
N GLU A 238 -8.10 -4.02 -0.40
CA GLU A 238 -8.16 -2.59 -0.10
C GLU A 238 -6.79 -2.00 0.24
N HIS A 239 -6.61 -0.73 -0.14
CA HIS A 239 -5.42 0.05 0.18
C HIS A 239 -5.50 0.62 1.60
N MET A 240 -5.55 -0.29 2.57
CA MET A 240 -5.71 0.02 3.99
C MET A 240 -4.56 -0.53 4.82
N LEU A 241 -4.14 0.25 5.81
CA LEU A 241 -3.40 -0.30 6.95
C LEU A 241 -4.34 -1.14 7.83
N ILE A 242 -3.76 -1.94 8.71
CA ILE A 242 -4.45 -2.67 9.79
C ILE A 242 -3.65 -2.48 11.08
N LEU A 243 -4.29 -1.94 12.12
CA LEU A 243 -3.71 -1.88 13.47
C LEU A 243 -4.66 -2.47 14.52
N GLY A 244 -4.09 -3.02 15.58
CA GLY A 244 -4.78 -3.34 16.83
C GLY A 244 -4.55 -2.25 17.86
N VAL A 245 -5.62 -1.80 18.52
CA VAL A 245 -5.58 -0.86 19.63
C VAL A 245 -6.04 -1.60 20.88
N THR A 246 -5.13 -1.78 21.83
CA THR A 246 -5.42 -2.43 23.11
C THR A 246 -5.58 -1.36 24.19
N ASN A 247 -6.73 -1.35 24.85
CA ASN A 247 -7.02 -0.41 25.93
C ASN A 247 -6.47 -0.89 27.30
N PRO A 248 -6.52 -0.06 28.35
CA PRO A 248 -6.05 -0.42 29.71
C PRO A 248 -6.72 -1.64 30.34
N ARG A 249 -7.92 -2.02 29.86
CA ARG A 249 -8.65 -3.21 30.31
C ARG A 249 -8.19 -4.50 29.60
N GLY A 250 -7.27 -4.39 28.63
CA GLY A 250 -6.79 -5.51 27.82
C GLY A 250 -7.69 -5.85 26.63
N GLU A 251 -8.73 -5.06 26.35
CA GLU A 251 -9.60 -5.26 25.19
C GLU A 251 -8.89 -4.74 23.94
N THR A 252 -8.84 -5.55 22.88
CA THR A 252 -8.19 -5.17 21.61
C THR A 252 -9.23 -4.99 20.51
N HIS A 253 -9.18 -3.84 19.84
CA HIS A 253 -10.00 -3.53 18.68
C HIS A 253 -9.11 -3.35 17.45
N TYR A 254 -9.44 -4.01 16.35
CA TYR A 254 -8.72 -3.87 15.09
C TYR A 254 -9.39 -2.84 14.19
N ILE A 255 -8.59 -1.96 13.61
CA ILE A 255 -9.03 -0.85 12.77
C ILE A 255 -8.31 -0.96 11.43
N ALA A 256 -9.08 -0.91 10.34
CA ALA A 256 -8.55 -0.77 8.99
C ALA A 256 -8.68 0.69 8.56
N ALA A 257 -7.65 1.28 7.93
CA ALA A 257 -7.72 2.67 7.49
C ALA A 257 -7.14 2.93 6.10
N ALA A 258 -7.94 3.51 5.22
CA ALA A 258 -7.60 3.87 3.84
C ALA A 258 -7.27 5.35 3.75
N PHE A 259 -6.00 5.66 3.57
CA PHE A 259 -5.52 7.00 3.23
C PHE A 259 -4.72 6.95 1.93
N PRO A 260 -4.81 7.98 1.06
CA PRO A 260 -3.94 8.11 -0.10
C PRO A 260 -2.45 8.03 0.25
N SER A 261 -1.61 7.77 -0.76
CA SER A 261 -0.16 7.72 -0.56
C SER A 261 0.35 9.03 0.08
N ALA A 262 1.29 8.88 1.04
CA ALA A 262 1.83 9.96 1.85
C ALA A 262 0.81 10.74 2.72
N CYS A 263 -0.33 10.13 3.07
CA CYS A 263 -1.32 10.69 4.00
C CYS A 263 -1.32 10.04 5.40
N GLY A 264 -0.21 9.39 5.79
CA GLY A 264 0.03 8.98 7.18
C GLY A 264 -0.33 7.53 7.54
N LYS A 265 -0.52 6.63 6.56
CA LYS A 265 -0.82 5.22 6.85
C LYS A 265 0.25 4.55 7.73
N THR A 266 1.51 4.56 7.32
CA THR A 266 2.61 3.95 8.10
C THR A 266 2.76 4.57 9.49
N ASN A 267 2.58 5.89 9.64
CA ASN A 267 2.59 6.54 10.95
C ASN A 267 1.45 6.07 11.85
N LEU A 268 0.24 5.86 11.32
CA LEU A 268 -0.90 5.39 12.10
C LEU A 268 -0.79 3.89 12.42
N ALA A 269 -0.34 3.07 11.46
CA ALA A 269 -0.17 1.63 11.63
C ALA A 269 0.84 1.26 12.73
N MET A 270 1.84 2.13 12.93
CA MET A 270 2.91 1.99 13.92
C MET A 270 2.85 3.09 14.98
N LEU A 271 1.64 3.60 15.25
CA LEU A 271 1.43 4.71 16.16
C LEU A 271 2.05 4.42 17.53
N ILE A 272 2.70 5.43 18.10
CA ILE A 272 3.20 5.38 19.47
C ILE A 272 2.25 6.21 20.34
N PRO A 273 1.58 5.58 21.33
CA PRO A 273 0.70 6.30 22.24
C PRO A 273 1.43 7.47 22.90
N PRO A 274 0.75 8.61 23.14
CA PRO A 274 1.26 9.68 23.98
C PRO A 274 1.63 9.15 25.37
N GLU A 275 2.53 9.84 26.07
CA GLU A 275 3.08 9.33 27.33
C GLU A 275 2.00 9.01 28.38
N GLY A 276 0.97 9.84 28.51
CA GLY A 276 -0.17 9.60 29.41
C GLY A 276 -0.88 8.28 29.09
N TYR A 277 -1.31 8.11 27.83
CA TYR A 277 -1.96 6.88 27.36
C TYR A 277 -1.09 5.64 27.58
N ARG A 278 0.22 5.76 27.36
CA ARG A 278 1.14 4.64 27.59
C ARG A 278 1.23 4.25 29.07
N LYS A 279 1.26 5.24 29.97
CA LYS A 279 1.23 5.00 31.43
C LYS A 279 -0.08 4.36 31.86
N ASP A 280 -1.19 4.73 31.23
CA ASP A 280 -2.50 4.13 31.49
C ASP A 280 -2.62 2.72 30.93
N GLY A 281 -1.69 2.28 30.07
CA GLY A 281 -1.61 0.91 29.56
C GLY A 281 -2.13 0.72 28.13
N TRP A 282 -2.39 1.80 27.38
CA TRP A 282 -2.72 1.70 25.96
C TRP A 282 -1.54 1.18 25.13
N LYS A 283 -1.85 0.27 24.19
CA LYS A 283 -0.86 -0.34 23.30
C LYS A 283 -1.36 -0.37 21.86
N ILE A 284 -0.40 -0.30 20.94
CA ILE A 284 -0.64 -0.43 19.50
C ILE A 284 0.07 -1.68 19.00
N SER A 285 -0.61 -2.42 18.14
CA SER A 285 -0.08 -3.57 17.43
C SER A 285 -0.24 -3.38 15.92
N THR A 286 0.86 -3.49 15.18
CA THR A 286 0.90 -3.37 13.73
C THR A 286 0.62 -4.73 13.10
N ILE A 287 -0.39 -4.79 12.22
CA ILE A 287 -0.69 -5.96 11.40
C ILE A 287 -0.21 -5.73 9.96
N GLY A 288 -0.47 -4.54 9.41
CA GLY A 288 0.01 -4.10 8.10
C GLY A 288 -0.15 -2.60 7.92
N ASP A 289 0.59 -1.98 7.00
CA ASP A 289 0.59 -0.52 6.83
C ASP A 289 0.05 -0.03 5.47
N ASP A 290 -0.27 -0.93 4.55
CA ASP A 290 -0.54 -0.55 3.17
C ASP A 290 -1.67 -1.34 2.48
N ILE A 291 -1.76 -2.65 2.69
CA ILE A 291 -2.78 -3.49 2.02
C ILE A 291 -3.55 -4.31 3.06
N CYS A 292 -4.86 -4.43 2.85
CA CYS A 292 -5.80 -5.16 3.68
C CYS A 292 -6.71 -6.01 2.80
N TRP A 293 -6.73 -7.33 3.03
CA TRP A 293 -7.72 -8.20 2.42
C TRP A 293 -8.75 -8.61 3.46
N MET A 294 -10.03 -8.34 3.19
CA MET A 294 -11.12 -8.57 4.14
C MET A 294 -12.17 -9.51 3.59
N ARG A 295 -12.71 -10.39 4.44
CA ARG A 295 -13.85 -11.25 4.09
C ARG A 295 -14.82 -11.39 5.26
N PRO A 296 -16.10 -11.70 5.03
CA PRO A 296 -16.98 -12.13 6.10
C PRO A 296 -16.47 -13.43 6.76
N GLY A 297 -16.39 -13.43 8.08
CA GLY A 297 -16.12 -14.60 8.90
C GLY A 297 -17.39 -15.39 9.20
N LYS A 298 -17.23 -16.56 9.83
CA LYS A 298 -18.35 -17.44 10.20
C LYS A 298 -19.35 -16.80 11.19
N ASP A 299 -18.94 -15.76 11.90
CA ASP A 299 -19.75 -15.01 12.86
C ASP A 299 -20.34 -13.70 12.28
N GLY A 300 -20.20 -13.52 10.96
CA GLY A 300 -20.67 -12.36 10.21
C GLY A 300 -19.75 -11.14 10.28
N ARG A 301 -18.73 -11.09 11.14
CA ARG A 301 -17.79 -9.94 11.17
C ARG A 301 -16.87 -9.96 9.97
N LEU A 302 -16.34 -8.80 9.57
CA LEU A 302 -15.26 -8.75 8.58
C LEU A 302 -13.92 -9.07 9.24
N TYR A 303 -13.22 -10.06 8.70
CA TYR A 303 -11.88 -10.46 9.11
C TYR A 303 -10.85 -10.03 8.08
N ALA A 304 -9.74 -9.45 8.55
CA ALA A 304 -8.69 -8.90 7.70
C ALA A 304 -7.36 -9.65 7.84
N ILE A 305 -6.66 -9.83 6.73
CA ILE A 305 -5.24 -10.19 6.71
C ILE A 305 -4.43 -9.07 6.04
N ASN A 306 -3.16 -8.96 6.44
CA ASN A 306 -2.15 -8.24 5.66
C ASN A 306 -1.54 -9.22 4.65
N PRO A 307 -1.71 -9.01 3.33
CA PRO A 307 -1.07 -9.87 2.34
C PRO A 307 0.45 -9.72 2.28
N GLU A 308 1.02 -8.61 2.73
CA GLU A 308 2.45 -8.32 2.67
C GLU A 308 3.22 -8.89 3.87
N ALA A 309 4.51 -9.18 3.68
CA ALA A 309 5.43 -9.69 4.72
C ALA A 309 6.47 -8.64 5.18
N GLY A 310 6.54 -7.52 4.48
CA GLY A 310 7.51 -6.45 4.70
C GLY A 310 6.91 -5.07 4.53
N PHE A 311 7.70 -4.04 4.85
CA PHE A 311 7.36 -2.64 4.65
C PHE A 311 8.21 -2.07 3.51
N PHE A 312 7.54 -1.40 2.56
CA PHE A 312 8.16 -0.64 1.47
C PHE A 312 7.93 0.87 1.66
N GLY A 313 8.48 1.39 2.74
CA GLY A 313 8.18 2.73 3.26
C GLY A 313 8.94 3.83 2.53
N VAL A 314 8.36 5.04 2.50
CA VAL A 314 9.07 6.26 2.04
C VAL A 314 10.09 6.65 3.10
N ALA A 315 11.35 6.83 2.71
CA ALA A 315 12.41 7.24 3.63
C ALA A 315 12.30 8.73 4.01
N PRO A 316 12.29 9.71 3.07
CA PRO A 316 12.18 11.14 3.39
C PRO A 316 11.03 11.47 4.35
N GLY A 317 11.33 12.27 5.38
CA GLY A 317 10.40 12.64 6.44
C GLY A 317 10.28 11.63 7.60
N THR A 318 10.81 10.42 7.48
CA THR A 318 10.90 9.46 8.59
C THR A 318 11.98 9.90 9.58
N SER A 319 11.62 10.10 10.85
CA SER A 319 12.51 10.62 11.88
C SER A 319 12.11 10.13 13.27
N ARG A 320 12.95 10.41 14.28
CA ARG A 320 12.61 10.08 15.69
C ARG A 320 11.33 10.80 16.14
N LYS A 321 11.03 11.97 15.57
CA LYS A 321 9.83 12.75 15.88
C LYS A 321 8.59 12.19 15.16
N SER A 322 8.72 11.77 13.91
CA SER A 322 7.56 11.38 13.09
C SER A 322 7.19 9.91 13.19
N ASN A 323 8.18 9.01 13.19
CA ASN A 323 7.97 7.56 13.26
C ASN A 323 9.21 6.81 13.80
N PRO A 324 9.44 6.82 15.12
CA PRO A 324 10.59 6.11 15.68
C PRO A 324 10.46 4.58 15.60
N SER A 325 9.24 4.03 15.45
CA SER A 325 9.03 2.59 15.17
C SER A 325 9.61 2.20 13.82
N ALA A 326 9.38 3.01 12.77
CA ALA A 326 9.98 2.78 11.46
C ALA A 326 11.51 2.89 11.51
N LEU A 327 12.06 3.90 12.19
CA LEU A 327 13.51 4.01 12.37
C LEU A 327 14.12 2.80 13.08
N ALA A 328 13.48 2.31 14.15
CA ALA A 328 13.93 1.11 14.85
C ALA A 328 13.89 -0.14 13.96
N SER A 329 12.90 -0.23 13.06
CA SER A 329 12.74 -1.36 12.14
C SER A 329 13.91 -1.45 11.16
N ILE A 330 14.39 -0.31 10.65
CA ILE A 330 15.34 -0.23 9.53
C ILE A 330 16.82 -0.19 9.94
N GLN A 331 17.14 -0.46 11.22
CA GLN A 331 18.52 -0.42 11.73
C GLN A 331 19.38 -1.60 11.26
N SER A 332 18.79 -2.64 10.66
CA SER A 332 19.52 -3.78 10.13
C SER A 332 18.72 -4.48 9.04
N ASN A 333 19.35 -5.38 8.27
CA ASN A 333 18.66 -6.26 7.32
C ASN A 333 17.71 -5.51 6.37
N THR A 334 18.13 -4.32 5.92
CA THR A 334 17.29 -3.39 5.17
C THR A 334 17.92 -3.07 3.82
N ILE A 335 17.09 -3.07 2.77
CA ILE A 335 17.48 -2.56 1.46
C ILE A 335 16.94 -1.13 1.34
N PHE A 336 17.84 -0.15 1.30
CA PHE A 336 17.51 1.23 1.00
C PHE A 336 17.60 1.46 -0.51
N THR A 337 16.73 2.31 -1.05
CA THR A 337 16.71 2.66 -2.48
C THR A 337 16.65 4.17 -2.65
N ASN A 338 17.65 4.73 -3.34
CA ASN A 338 17.78 6.16 -3.66
C ASN A 338 17.85 7.10 -2.45
N VAL A 339 18.39 6.66 -1.32
CA VAL A 339 18.77 7.56 -0.23
C VAL A 339 20.16 8.15 -0.47
N GLY A 340 20.48 9.26 0.17
CA GLY A 340 21.85 9.74 0.28
C GLY A 340 22.63 8.94 1.32
N VAL A 341 23.94 9.16 1.42
CA VAL A 341 24.77 8.58 2.48
C VAL A 341 25.74 9.59 3.09
N THR A 342 26.06 9.39 4.36
CA THR A 342 27.12 10.12 5.08
C THR A 342 28.52 9.70 4.62
N ALA A 343 29.55 10.40 5.09
CA ALA A 343 30.95 10.10 4.74
C ALA A 343 31.41 8.68 5.14
N ASP A 344 30.78 8.10 6.17
CA ASP A 344 31.01 6.75 6.66
C ASP A 344 29.94 5.75 6.18
N ASN A 345 29.22 6.06 5.10
CA ASN A 345 28.21 5.21 4.45
C ASN A 345 26.99 4.83 5.32
N GLN A 346 26.54 5.73 6.19
CA GLN A 346 25.22 5.60 6.82
C GLN A 346 24.14 6.20 5.91
N PRO A 347 22.94 5.58 5.81
CA PRO A 347 21.86 6.13 4.99
C PRO A 347 21.36 7.47 5.55
N TRP A 348 21.03 8.41 4.65
CA TRP A 348 20.58 9.75 5.01
C TRP A 348 19.46 10.24 4.07
N TRP A 349 18.54 11.02 4.60
CA TRP A 349 17.47 11.69 3.84
C TRP A 349 16.98 12.96 4.52
N GLU A 350 16.29 13.78 3.74
CA GLU A 350 15.65 15.01 4.21
C GLU A 350 14.67 14.72 5.34
N GLY A 351 14.89 15.38 6.48
CA GLY A 351 14.05 15.24 7.67
C GLY A 351 14.49 14.18 8.68
N LEU A 352 15.58 13.44 8.43
CA LEU A 352 16.12 12.45 9.38
C LEU A 352 16.55 13.10 10.71
N GLY A 353 17.23 14.25 10.64
CA GLY A 353 17.57 15.11 11.78
C GLY A 353 18.94 14.84 12.42
N GLU A 354 19.70 13.84 11.96
CA GLU A 354 21.03 13.49 12.47
C GLU A 354 21.96 13.15 11.28
N GLY A 355 23.25 13.51 11.40
CA GLY A 355 24.27 13.30 10.37
C GLY A 355 24.21 14.30 9.20
N GLU A 356 25.28 14.33 8.40
CA GLU A 356 25.40 15.16 7.19
C GLU A 356 25.64 14.28 5.95
N PRO A 357 24.88 14.48 4.86
CA PRO A 357 25.06 13.71 3.64
C PRO A 357 26.35 14.13 2.92
N ALA A 358 27.13 13.14 2.51
CA ALA A 358 28.34 13.33 1.72
C ALA A 358 28.11 12.99 0.23
N ILE A 359 27.26 11.99 -0.05
CA ILE A 359 26.96 11.52 -1.39
C ILE A 359 25.44 11.47 -1.56
N ASP A 360 24.93 12.00 -2.67
CA ASP A 360 23.51 11.97 -2.99
C ASP A 360 23.07 10.60 -3.57
N TRP A 361 21.78 10.48 -3.83
CA TRP A 361 21.15 9.26 -4.35
C TRP A 361 21.58 8.89 -5.77
N ARG A 362 22.20 9.82 -6.52
CA ARG A 362 22.78 9.56 -7.84
C ARG A 362 24.24 9.11 -7.76
N GLY A 363 24.82 9.11 -6.56
CA GLY A 363 26.23 8.78 -6.36
C GLY A 363 27.17 9.97 -6.56
N GLU A 364 26.64 11.19 -6.63
CA GLU A 364 27.45 12.42 -6.77
C GLU A 364 27.75 13.03 -5.39
N PRO A 365 28.86 13.79 -5.23
CA PRO A 365 29.09 14.59 -4.03
C PRO A 365 27.89 15.50 -3.74
N TYR A 366 27.39 15.46 -2.51
CA TYR A 366 26.19 16.22 -2.15
C TYR A 366 26.43 17.73 -2.19
N ASP A 367 25.51 18.43 -2.83
CA ASP A 367 25.46 19.90 -2.92
C ASP A 367 24.01 20.35 -2.72
N ALA A 368 23.73 20.92 -1.55
CA ALA A 368 22.40 21.39 -1.16
C ALA A 368 21.82 22.44 -2.13
N GLY A 369 22.66 23.14 -2.89
CA GLY A 369 22.23 24.12 -3.89
C GLY A 369 21.73 23.50 -5.20
N LYS A 370 22.00 22.21 -5.45
CA LYS A 370 21.66 21.54 -6.72
C LYS A 370 20.44 20.64 -6.61
N ARG A 371 20.38 19.78 -5.57
CA ARG A 371 19.33 18.78 -5.42
C ARG A 371 19.26 18.23 -3.99
N PRO A 372 18.13 17.63 -3.59
CA PRO A 372 18.04 16.83 -2.36
C PRO A 372 19.05 15.66 -2.38
N ALA A 373 19.56 15.28 -1.20
CA ALA A 373 20.47 14.16 -1.05
C ALA A 373 19.76 12.83 -1.30
N ALA A 374 18.53 12.66 -0.79
CA ALA A 374 17.69 11.51 -1.12
C ALA A 374 16.67 11.87 -2.19
N HIS A 375 16.31 10.91 -3.04
CA HIS A 375 15.17 11.12 -3.94
C HIS A 375 13.88 11.34 -3.10
N PRO A 376 12.96 12.26 -3.45
CA PRO A 376 11.74 12.48 -2.67
C PRO A 376 10.84 11.23 -2.50
N ASN A 377 10.98 10.25 -3.39
CA ASN A 377 10.32 8.95 -3.32
C ASN A 377 11.30 7.80 -2.99
N ALA A 378 12.44 8.10 -2.33
CA ALA A 378 13.36 7.09 -1.84
C ALA A 378 12.69 6.16 -0.83
N ARG A 379 13.16 4.92 -0.76
CA ARG A 379 12.49 3.83 -0.05
C ARG A 379 13.42 3.09 0.89
N PHE A 380 12.82 2.45 1.89
CA PHE A 380 13.42 1.33 2.58
C PHE A 380 12.51 0.09 2.40
N THR A 381 13.13 -1.08 2.25
CA THR A 381 12.48 -2.38 2.25
C THR A 381 12.99 -3.17 3.45
N VAL A 382 12.09 -3.53 4.36
CA VAL A 382 12.45 -4.23 5.61
C VAL A 382 11.38 -5.25 5.99
N SER A 383 11.78 -6.32 6.66
CA SER A 383 10.84 -7.33 7.18
C SER A 383 9.87 -6.71 8.18
N ALA A 384 8.59 -7.04 8.09
CA ALA A 384 7.59 -6.50 9.01
C ALA A 384 7.86 -6.93 10.46
N ARG A 385 8.49 -8.10 10.65
CA ARG A 385 8.86 -8.67 11.96
C ARG A 385 9.91 -7.86 12.71
N GLN A 386 10.63 -6.97 12.03
CA GLN A 386 11.57 -6.04 12.68
C GLN A 386 10.87 -4.84 13.31
N CYS A 387 9.58 -4.62 13.03
CA CYS A 387 8.84 -3.53 13.64
C CYS A 387 8.57 -3.81 15.12
N PRO A 388 8.92 -2.89 16.04
CA PRO A 388 8.72 -3.09 17.47
C PRO A 388 7.26 -3.35 17.87
N SER A 389 6.31 -2.81 17.12
CA SER A 389 4.87 -3.00 17.34
C SER A 389 4.28 -4.14 16.52
N TRP A 390 5.07 -4.89 15.73
CA TRP A 390 4.56 -6.02 14.95
C TRP A 390 3.89 -7.06 15.84
N SER A 391 2.73 -7.54 15.42
CA SER A 391 1.97 -8.57 16.14
C SER A 391 2.00 -9.92 15.41
N PRO A 392 2.14 -11.05 16.14
CA PRO A 392 1.97 -12.39 15.58
C PRO A 392 0.62 -12.61 14.90
N GLU A 393 -0.42 -11.84 15.25
CA GLU A 393 -1.72 -11.88 14.58
C GLU A 393 -1.64 -11.49 13.09
N ALA A 394 -0.55 -10.86 12.64
CA ALA A 394 -0.29 -10.63 11.22
C ALA A 394 -0.07 -11.93 10.42
N GLU A 395 0.22 -13.04 11.09
CA GLU A 395 0.35 -14.38 10.52
C GLU A 395 -0.84 -15.28 10.86
N ASN A 396 -1.90 -14.75 11.48
CA ASN A 396 -3.09 -15.52 11.78
C ASN A 396 -3.83 -15.85 10.46
N PRO A 397 -3.99 -17.14 10.08
CA PRO A 397 -4.61 -17.51 8.82
C PRO A 397 -6.09 -17.11 8.73
N GLU A 398 -6.79 -16.95 9.86
CA GLU A 398 -8.18 -16.47 9.88
C GLU A 398 -8.27 -14.94 9.81
N GLY A 399 -7.17 -14.24 10.06
CA GLY A 399 -7.12 -12.78 10.14
C GLY A 399 -7.69 -12.22 11.45
N VAL A 400 -7.79 -10.90 11.51
CA VAL A 400 -8.26 -10.16 12.68
C VAL A 400 -9.64 -9.52 12.44
N PRO A 401 -10.56 -9.54 13.42
CA PRO A 401 -11.91 -9.00 13.23
C PRO A 401 -11.90 -7.46 13.27
N ILE A 402 -12.30 -6.83 12.18
CA ILE A 402 -12.33 -5.37 12.04
C ILE A 402 -13.52 -4.78 12.79
N SER A 403 -13.22 -3.87 13.72
CA SER A 403 -14.19 -3.10 14.50
C SER A 403 -14.63 -1.81 13.79
N ALA A 404 -13.68 -1.18 13.08
CA ALA A 404 -13.91 0.08 12.38
C ALA A 404 -13.10 0.16 11.08
N ILE A 405 -13.70 0.80 10.07
CA ILE A 405 -13.02 1.21 8.83
C ILE A 405 -12.92 2.74 8.85
N VAL A 406 -11.75 3.27 8.52
CA VAL A 406 -11.48 4.71 8.56
C VAL A 406 -11.02 5.19 7.19
N PHE A 407 -11.74 6.16 6.62
CA PHE A 407 -11.30 6.90 5.44
C PHE A 407 -10.66 8.23 5.86
N GLY A 408 -9.78 8.79 5.03
CA GLY A 408 -9.20 10.10 5.30
C GLY A 408 -8.23 10.57 4.22
N GLY A 409 -8.04 11.87 4.16
CA GLY A 409 -7.19 12.52 3.17
C GLY A 409 -6.66 13.86 3.67
N ARG A 410 -5.73 14.45 2.92
CA ARG A 410 -5.21 15.80 3.22
C ARG A 410 -6.24 16.84 2.78
N ARG A 411 -6.94 17.43 3.75
CA ARG A 411 -7.92 18.50 3.53
C ARG A 411 -7.56 19.72 4.40
N PRO A 412 -7.08 20.84 3.82
CA PRO A 412 -6.69 22.00 4.61
C PRO A 412 -7.90 22.69 5.27
N SER A 413 -9.10 22.53 4.73
CA SER A 413 -10.33 23.18 5.18
C SER A 413 -11.55 22.24 5.12
N LEU A 414 -12.68 22.74 5.63
CA LEU A 414 -14.03 22.13 5.62
C LEU A 414 -14.19 20.84 6.44
N VAL A 415 -13.39 19.80 6.17
CA VAL A 415 -13.58 18.47 6.77
C VAL A 415 -13.14 18.50 8.25
N PRO A 416 -14.00 18.06 9.20
CA PRO A 416 -13.67 18.05 10.62
C PRO A 416 -12.62 16.98 10.95
N LEU A 417 -12.09 17.00 12.18
CA LEU A 417 -11.07 16.05 12.63
C LEU A 417 -11.52 14.60 12.46
N VAL A 418 -12.76 14.32 12.85
CA VAL A 418 -13.38 13.00 12.72
C VAL A 418 -14.90 13.12 12.62
N PHE A 419 -15.53 12.26 11.82
CA PHE A 419 -16.96 11.97 11.92
C PHE A 419 -17.25 10.49 11.64
N GLU A 420 -18.33 9.97 12.22
CA GLU A 420 -18.87 8.63 12.01
C GLU A 420 -19.93 8.68 10.90
N ALA A 421 -19.89 7.71 9.98
CA ALA A 421 -21.00 7.46 9.05
C ALA A 421 -22.25 6.98 9.82
N ARG A 422 -23.43 7.07 9.20
CA ARG A 422 -24.69 6.74 9.85
C ARG A 422 -24.98 5.24 9.78
N ASP A 423 -24.66 4.68 8.64
CA ASP A 423 -24.84 3.30 8.25
C ASP A 423 -23.80 2.95 7.16
N TRP A 424 -23.85 1.71 6.69
CA TRP A 424 -22.91 1.20 5.68
C TRP A 424 -23.02 1.96 4.36
N THR A 425 -24.24 2.18 3.84
CA THR A 425 -24.45 2.88 2.57
C THR A 425 -23.87 4.30 2.61
N HIS A 426 -24.11 5.03 3.70
CA HIS A 426 -23.49 6.32 3.93
C HIS A 426 -21.95 6.20 4.00
N GLY A 427 -21.43 5.19 4.70
CA GLY A 427 -19.99 4.94 4.77
C GLY A 427 -19.34 4.65 3.42
N VAL A 428 -20.02 3.91 2.53
CA VAL A 428 -19.57 3.70 1.15
C VAL A 428 -19.55 5.02 0.38
N LEU A 429 -20.57 5.88 0.53
CA LEU A 429 -20.54 7.22 -0.07
C LEU A 429 -19.37 8.07 0.46
N VAL A 430 -19.11 8.03 1.77
CA VAL A 430 -17.98 8.73 2.39
C VAL A 430 -16.64 8.28 1.80
N GLY A 431 -16.44 6.97 1.64
CA GLY A 431 -15.27 6.42 0.96
C GLY A 431 -15.20 6.84 -0.52
N ALA A 432 -16.33 6.75 -1.24
CA ALA A 432 -16.42 7.05 -2.67
C ALA A 432 -16.14 8.52 -2.98
N ALA A 433 -16.53 9.40 -2.06
CA ALA A 433 -16.37 10.85 -2.15
C ALA A 433 -14.99 11.32 -1.68
N MET A 434 -14.14 10.44 -1.15
CA MET A 434 -12.89 10.85 -0.51
C MET A 434 -12.03 11.73 -1.44
N GLY A 435 -11.61 12.87 -0.90
CA GLY A 435 -10.78 13.84 -1.61
C GLY A 435 -9.53 14.18 -0.80
N SER A 436 -8.42 14.38 -1.50
CA SER A 436 -7.12 14.71 -0.89
C SER A 436 -6.31 15.60 -1.82
N GLU A 437 -5.50 16.49 -1.24
CA GLU A 437 -4.42 17.15 -1.98
C GLU A 437 -3.43 16.11 -2.54
N THR A 438 -2.97 16.33 -3.77
CA THR A 438 -1.94 15.52 -4.44
C THR A 438 -0.59 15.64 -3.74
N THR A 439 0.15 14.53 -3.68
CA THR A 439 1.48 14.42 -3.05
C THR A 439 2.55 14.02 -4.07
N ALA A 440 3.83 14.07 -3.70
CA ALA A 440 4.96 13.70 -4.58
C ALA A 440 5.05 12.20 -4.90
N ALA A 441 4.17 11.35 -4.36
CA ALA A 441 4.19 9.89 -4.56
C ALA A 441 3.64 9.42 -5.93
N ALA A 442 3.17 10.36 -6.76
CA ALA A 442 2.72 10.15 -8.14
C ALA A 442 3.22 11.31 -9.02
N THR A 443 3.37 11.06 -10.32
CA THR A 443 3.72 12.10 -11.31
C THR A 443 2.56 13.11 -11.46
N GLY A 444 2.80 14.41 -11.20
CA GLY A 444 1.80 15.48 -11.36
C GLY A 444 2.07 16.72 -10.49
N ALA A 445 1.19 17.72 -10.56
CA ALA A 445 1.26 18.92 -9.70
C ALA A 445 0.91 18.56 -8.24
N VAL A 446 1.69 19.07 -7.28
CA VAL A 446 1.50 18.87 -5.83
C VAL A 446 0.53 19.92 -5.27
N GLY A 447 -0.32 19.54 -4.32
CA GLY A 447 -1.25 20.47 -3.65
C GLY A 447 -2.58 20.71 -4.37
N VAL A 448 -2.89 19.93 -5.41
CA VAL A 448 -4.17 20.02 -6.13
C VAL A 448 -5.16 19.05 -5.50
N MET A 449 -6.38 19.52 -5.22
CA MET A 449 -7.45 18.66 -4.71
C MET A 449 -7.87 17.63 -5.77
N ARG A 450 -7.79 16.34 -5.44
CA ARG A 450 -8.19 15.22 -6.31
C ARG A 450 -9.10 14.26 -5.53
N ARG A 451 -10.13 13.74 -6.20
CA ARG A 451 -10.92 12.61 -5.67
C ARG A 451 -10.06 11.34 -5.73
N ASP A 452 -9.92 10.68 -4.60
CA ASP A 452 -9.25 9.39 -4.46
C ASP A 452 -10.16 8.41 -3.70
N PRO A 453 -11.23 7.91 -4.35
CA PRO A 453 -12.20 7.02 -3.73
C PRO A 453 -11.54 5.83 -3.04
N MET A 454 -11.83 5.63 -1.76
CA MET A 454 -11.28 4.55 -0.92
C MET A 454 -9.73 4.46 -0.93
N ALA A 455 -9.03 5.51 -1.36
CA ALA A 455 -7.59 5.53 -1.64
C ALA A 455 -7.16 4.53 -2.74
N MET A 456 -8.10 4.14 -3.60
CA MET A 456 -7.96 3.09 -4.61
C MET A 456 -7.85 3.65 -6.03
N LYS A 457 -7.80 4.98 -6.24
CA LYS A 457 -7.83 5.57 -7.59
C LYS A 457 -6.78 5.00 -8.56
N PRO A 458 -5.52 4.78 -8.16
CA PRO A 458 -4.53 4.20 -9.06
C PRO A 458 -4.44 2.67 -8.98
N PHE A 459 -5.31 2.00 -8.22
CA PHE A 459 -5.15 0.60 -7.81
C PHE A 459 -6.37 -0.30 -8.03
N CYS A 460 -7.55 0.23 -8.33
CA CYS A 460 -8.72 -0.61 -8.62
C CYS A 460 -8.60 -1.25 -10.00
N GLY A 461 -8.71 -2.58 -10.06
CA GLY A 461 -8.56 -3.35 -11.29
C GLY A 461 -9.79 -3.39 -12.18
N TYR A 462 -10.83 -2.60 -11.89
CA TYR A 462 -12.08 -2.55 -12.65
C TYR A 462 -12.83 -1.23 -12.42
N ASN A 463 -14.03 -1.11 -13.00
CA ASN A 463 -14.85 0.10 -12.96
C ASN A 463 -15.28 0.46 -11.54
N PHE A 464 -15.07 1.72 -11.16
CA PHE A 464 -15.44 2.21 -9.83
C PHE A 464 -16.93 2.13 -9.49
N ALA A 465 -17.84 2.27 -10.47
CA ALA A 465 -19.27 2.09 -10.22
C ALA A 465 -19.59 0.67 -9.72
N ASP A 466 -18.96 -0.34 -10.33
CA ASP A 466 -19.09 -1.73 -9.91
C ASP A 466 -18.38 -1.99 -8.59
N TYR A 467 -17.24 -1.34 -8.35
CA TYR A 467 -16.52 -1.48 -7.09
C TYR A 467 -17.34 -0.93 -5.92
N PHE A 468 -18.06 0.19 -6.12
CA PHE A 468 -18.99 0.69 -5.13
C PHE A 468 -20.22 -0.22 -4.97
N ALA A 469 -20.73 -0.81 -6.05
CA ALA A 469 -21.80 -1.80 -5.98
C ALA A 469 -21.36 -3.03 -5.15
N HIS A 470 -20.13 -3.48 -5.33
CA HIS A 470 -19.52 -4.56 -4.58
C HIS A 470 -19.39 -4.21 -3.09
N TRP A 471 -18.94 -3.01 -2.75
CA TRP A 471 -18.95 -2.54 -1.36
C TRP A 471 -20.36 -2.55 -0.75
N LEU A 472 -21.36 -2.07 -1.48
CA LEU A 472 -22.75 -2.05 -1.03
C LEU A 472 -23.33 -3.46 -0.82
N SER A 473 -22.90 -4.46 -1.60
CA SER A 473 -23.45 -5.81 -1.49
C SER A 473 -23.08 -6.54 -0.19
N PHE A 474 -22.15 -6.00 0.61
CA PHE A 474 -21.82 -6.55 1.92
C PHE A 474 -22.91 -6.27 2.97
N ASP A 475 -23.79 -5.29 2.74
CA ASP A 475 -24.96 -5.02 3.58
C ASP A 475 -26.15 -5.90 3.16
N ASP A 476 -25.97 -7.22 3.30
CA ASP A 476 -26.96 -8.24 2.93
C ASP A 476 -27.82 -8.71 4.12
N GLY A 477 -27.66 -8.08 5.29
CA GLY A 477 -28.33 -8.42 6.54
C GLY A 477 -27.76 -9.62 7.30
N SER A 478 -26.82 -10.38 6.71
CA SER A 478 -26.12 -11.49 7.36
C SER A 478 -24.79 -11.05 8.01
N ASN A 479 -24.21 -9.96 7.51
CA ASN A 479 -22.92 -9.44 7.98
C ASN A 479 -23.07 -8.47 9.15
N ARG A 480 -22.14 -8.58 10.11
CA ARG A 480 -21.94 -7.63 11.21
C ARG A 480 -20.83 -6.66 10.80
N LEU A 481 -21.22 -5.68 10.00
CA LEU A 481 -20.29 -4.75 9.36
C LEU A 481 -19.65 -3.79 10.37
N PRO A 482 -18.36 -3.43 10.17
CA PRO A 482 -17.69 -2.45 11.01
C PRO A 482 -18.29 -1.06 10.84
N LYS A 483 -18.20 -0.23 11.88
CA LYS A 483 -18.54 1.20 11.74
C LYS A 483 -17.55 1.89 10.80
N ILE A 484 -18.04 2.80 9.97
CA ILE A 484 -17.21 3.60 9.07
C ILE A 484 -17.03 5.00 9.65
N PHE A 485 -15.79 5.49 9.62
CA PHE A 485 -15.43 6.84 10.03
C PHE A 485 -14.67 7.54 8.92
N HIS A 486 -14.64 8.87 8.99
CA HIS A 486 -13.73 9.68 8.20
C HIS A 486 -12.91 10.59 9.12
N VAL A 487 -11.63 10.77 8.82
CA VAL A 487 -10.71 11.63 9.58
C VAL A 487 -10.02 12.66 8.69
N ASN A 488 -9.59 13.76 9.32
CA ASN A 488 -8.73 14.76 8.69
C ASN A 488 -7.69 15.28 9.68
N TRP A 489 -6.47 14.75 9.58
CA TRP A 489 -5.32 15.18 10.39
C TRP A 489 -4.73 16.52 9.94
N PHE A 490 -5.14 17.01 8.77
CA PHE A 490 -4.40 18.01 8.02
C PHE A 490 -5.14 19.35 7.90
N ARG A 491 -6.20 19.55 8.69
CA ARG A 491 -6.92 20.82 8.73
C ARG A 491 -5.98 21.93 9.21
N LYS A 492 -6.01 23.06 8.49
CA LYS A 492 -5.21 24.24 8.77
C LYS A 492 -6.07 25.37 9.34
N GLY A 493 -5.45 26.19 10.18
CA GLY A 493 -6.01 27.45 10.64
C GLY A 493 -5.84 28.56 9.62
N ASP A 494 -6.35 29.75 9.93
CA ASP A 494 -6.28 30.92 9.05
C ASP A 494 -4.82 31.39 8.85
N GLY A 495 -3.94 31.09 9.81
CA GLY A 495 -2.49 31.32 9.71
C GLY A 495 -1.73 30.27 8.87
N GLY A 496 -2.39 29.21 8.41
CA GLY A 496 -1.77 28.13 7.63
C GLY A 496 -1.15 27.00 8.46
N ASP A 497 -1.15 27.12 9.79
CA ASP A 497 -0.66 26.09 10.72
C ASP A 497 -1.63 24.91 10.84
N PHE A 498 -1.11 23.71 11.10
CA PHE A 498 -1.95 22.55 11.39
C PHE A 498 -2.67 22.72 12.73
N LEU A 499 -3.98 22.53 12.74
CA LEU A 499 -4.80 22.68 13.95
C LEU A 499 -4.68 21.47 14.89
N TRP A 500 -4.33 20.31 14.35
CA TRP A 500 -4.19 19.07 15.11
C TRP A 500 -2.72 18.62 15.13
N PRO A 501 -2.16 18.23 16.29
CA PRO A 501 -0.78 17.77 16.42
C PRO A 501 -0.46 16.50 15.61
N GLY A 502 -1.44 15.63 15.38
CA GLY A 502 -1.26 14.39 14.62
C GLY A 502 -0.46 13.32 15.38
N PHE A 503 0.15 12.41 14.63
CA PHE A 503 1.05 11.36 15.15
C PHE A 503 0.44 10.58 16.33
N GLY A 504 1.10 10.58 17.49
CA GLY A 504 0.64 9.86 18.68
C GLY A 504 -0.73 10.34 19.17
N ASP A 505 -1.03 11.64 19.08
CA ASP A 505 -2.30 12.19 19.54
C ASP A 505 -3.50 11.69 18.73
N ASN A 506 -3.29 11.12 17.53
CA ASN A 506 -4.35 10.44 16.78
C ASN A 506 -4.99 9.30 17.58
N LEU A 507 -4.32 8.74 18.60
CA LEU A 507 -4.91 7.76 19.51
C LEU A 507 -6.15 8.30 20.24
N ARG A 508 -6.21 9.61 20.53
CA ARG A 508 -7.38 10.25 21.15
C ARG A 508 -8.63 10.10 20.28
N VAL A 509 -8.43 10.20 18.96
CA VAL A 509 -9.50 10.01 17.98
C VAL A 509 -9.86 8.53 17.82
N LEU A 510 -8.87 7.63 17.85
CA LEU A 510 -9.13 6.18 17.84
C LEU A 510 -9.88 5.71 19.09
N GLU A 511 -9.56 6.27 20.27
CA GLU A 511 -10.29 6.01 21.51
C GLU A 511 -11.77 6.38 21.36
N TRP A 512 -12.07 7.56 20.81
CA TRP A 512 -13.45 7.96 20.54
C TRP A 512 -14.15 6.99 19.56
N MET A 513 -13.49 6.61 18.47
CA MET A 513 -14.05 5.64 17.51
C MET A 513 -14.39 4.30 18.17
N ILE A 514 -13.50 3.80 19.03
CA ILE A 514 -13.71 2.56 19.80
C ILE A 514 -14.90 2.75 20.75
N GLY A 515 -14.98 3.89 21.45
CA GLY A 515 -16.13 4.24 22.28
C GLY A 515 -17.44 4.23 21.49
N ARG A 516 -17.45 4.78 20.26
CA ARG A 516 -18.62 4.72 19.36
C ARG A 516 -18.97 3.29 18.94
N VAL A 517 -17.98 2.46 18.63
CA VAL A 517 -18.18 1.02 18.33
C VAL A 517 -18.82 0.28 19.51
N LYS A 518 -18.44 0.62 20.74
CA LYS A 518 -18.97 -0.01 21.95
C LYS A 518 -20.30 0.60 22.44
N GLY A 519 -20.73 1.73 21.88
CA GLY A 519 -21.86 2.51 22.41
C GLY A 519 -21.55 3.25 23.72
N GLU A 520 -20.27 3.49 24.00
CA GLU A 520 -19.74 4.11 25.22
C GLU A 520 -19.44 5.61 25.05
N ALA A 521 -19.45 6.16 23.83
CA ALA A 521 -19.18 7.57 23.54
C ALA A 521 -20.37 8.29 22.87
N GLY A 522 -20.56 9.58 23.15
CA GLY A 522 -21.60 10.42 22.56
C GLY A 522 -21.26 10.89 21.13
N ALA A 523 -22.22 11.54 20.48
CA ALA A 523 -22.00 12.27 19.24
C ALA A 523 -23.10 13.32 18.98
N VAL A 524 -22.74 14.36 18.22
CA VAL A 524 -23.66 15.36 17.66
C VAL A 524 -24.02 14.96 16.24
N GLU A 525 -25.31 14.76 15.97
CA GLU A 525 -25.79 14.45 14.63
C GLU A 525 -25.73 15.67 13.71
N THR A 526 -25.21 15.47 12.50
CA THR A 526 -25.17 16.48 11.44
C THR A 526 -25.56 15.84 10.10
N PRO A 527 -25.90 16.65 9.07
CA PRO A 527 -26.19 16.12 7.73
C PRO A 527 -25.09 15.21 7.17
N ILE A 528 -23.83 15.42 7.54
CA ILE A 528 -22.66 14.69 7.03
C ILE A 528 -22.29 13.46 7.87
N GLY A 529 -22.94 13.22 9.00
CA GLY A 529 -22.61 12.14 9.92
C GLY A 529 -22.58 12.61 11.38
N ASN A 530 -22.02 11.79 12.26
CA ASN A 530 -21.99 12.07 13.70
C ASN A 530 -20.60 12.56 14.10
N LEU A 531 -20.53 13.75 14.71
CA LEU A 531 -19.28 14.36 15.19
C LEU A 531 -19.13 14.12 16.70
N PRO A 532 -17.90 14.11 17.26
CA PRO A 532 -17.72 14.08 18.71
C PRO A 532 -18.40 15.28 19.39
N THR A 533 -18.95 15.09 20.59
CA THR A 533 -19.32 16.25 21.43
C THR A 533 -18.06 16.89 22.01
N ALA A 534 -18.19 18.11 22.54
CA ALA A 534 -17.07 18.90 23.06
C ALA A 534 -16.27 18.23 24.21
N GLY A 535 -16.81 17.18 24.84
CA GLY A 535 -16.16 16.43 25.92
C GLY A 535 -15.85 14.96 25.61
N ASP A 536 -16.18 14.46 24.41
CA ASP A 536 -16.04 13.04 24.08
C ASP A 536 -14.59 12.65 23.70
N LEU A 537 -13.75 13.63 23.36
CA LEU A 537 -12.33 13.41 23.11
C LEU A 537 -11.55 13.76 24.38
N ASN A 538 -10.69 12.84 24.82
CA ASN A 538 -9.71 13.13 25.86
C ASN A 538 -8.65 14.07 25.28
N LEU A 539 -8.67 15.33 25.74
CA LEU A 539 -7.73 16.39 25.36
C LEU A 539 -6.72 16.70 26.48
N ASP A 540 -6.58 15.82 27.48
CA ASP A 540 -5.66 16.04 28.59
C ASP A 540 -4.22 16.16 28.09
N GLY A 541 -3.55 17.22 28.52
CA GLY A 541 -2.20 17.57 28.09
C GLY A 541 -2.11 18.18 26.68
N LEU A 542 -3.23 18.52 26.05
CA LEU A 542 -3.26 19.17 24.73
C LEU A 542 -3.87 20.59 24.80
N GLU A 543 -3.07 21.59 24.47
CA GLU A 543 -3.52 22.97 24.35
C GLU A 543 -4.01 23.25 22.92
N LEU A 544 -5.34 23.33 22.76
CA LEU A 544 -5.98 23.75 21.51
C LEU A 544 -6.53 25.17 21.65
N THR A 545 -6.22 26.01 20.66
CA THR A 545 -6.80 27.37 20.54
C THR A 545 -8.32 27.30 20.36
N GLY A 546 -9.01 28.42 20.62
CA GLY A 546 -10.45 28.53 20.37
C GLY A 546 -10.80 28.22 18.90
N GLU A 547 -10.01 28.76 17.98
CA GLU A 547 -10.11 28.48 16.55
C GLU A 547 -9.93 26.98 16.24
N ALA A 548 -8.91 26.32 16.81
CA ALA A 548 -8.68 24.90 16.59
C ALA A 548 -9.87 24.07 17.07
N ARG A 549 -10.45 24.38 18.24
CA ARG A 549 -11.64 23.69 18.75
C ARG A 549 -12.85 23.89 17.84
N GLU A 550 -13.11 25.12 17.41
CA GLU A 550 -14.22 25.45 16.52
C GLU A 550 -14.08 24.73 15.17
N LYS A 551 -12.90 24.79 14.56
CA LYS A 551 -12.68 24.20 13.23
C LYS A 551 -12.54 22.69 13.27
N LEU A 552 -11.85 22.09 14.24
CA LEU A 552 -11.67 20.64 14.30
C LEU A 552 -12.97 19.89 14.63
N PHE A 553 -13.82 20.46 15.48
CA PHE A 553 -15.03 19.81 15.99
C PHE A 553 -16.33 20.41 15.45
N GLY A 554 -16.24 21.49 14.66
CA GLY A 554 -17.39 22.19 14.10
C GLY A 554 -17.88 21.64 12.77
N PHE A 555 -19.05 22.13 12.38
CA PHE A 555 -19.74 21.79 11.14
C PHE A 555 -20.09 23.05 10.35
N GLU A 556 -19.51 23.20 9.16
CA GLU A 556 -19.69 24.37 8.29
C GLU A 556 -20.68 24.07 7.16
N ARG A 557 -21.97 24.34 7.40
CA ARG A 557 -23.07 23.95 6.50
C ARG A 557 -22.89 24.45 5.05
N GLU A 558 -22.51 25.71 4.85
CA GLU A 558 -22.40 26.28 3.50
C GLU A 558 -21.26 25.65 2.70
N GLY A 559 -20.08 25.44 3.30
CA GLY A 559 -18.98 24.75 2.64
C GLY A 559 -19.34 23.31 2.24
N TRP A 560 -20.16 22.62 3.05
CA TRP A 560 -20.61 21.27 2.73
C TRP A 560 -21.63 21.21 1.59
N LYS A 561 -22.44 22.25 1.35
CA LYS A 561 -23.33 22.28 0.17
C LYS A 561 -22.53 22.18 -1.12
N ALA A 562 -21.52 23.04 -1.28
CA ALA A 562 -20.65 23.03 -2.46
C ALA A 562 -19.88 21.71 -2.61
N GLU A 563 -19.42 21.12 -1.50
CA GLU A 563 -18.76 19.81 -1.52
C GLU A 563 -19.72 18.70 -2.00
N PHE A 564 -20.97 18.69 -1.53
CA PHE A 564 -21.95 17.68 -1.93
C PHE A 564 -22.45 17.84 -3.36
N ASP A 565 -22.51 19.07 -3.89
CA ASP A 565 -22.76 19.31 -5.31
C ASP A 565 -21.64 18.70 -6.17
N SER A 566 -20.37 18.95 -5.80
CA SER A 566 -19.20 18.34 -6.45
C SER A 566 -19.19 16.81 -6.35
N ILE A 567 -19.64 16.25 -5.23
CA ILE A 567 -19.79 14.79 -5.09
C ILE A 567 -20.86 14.28 -6.05
N GLY A 568 -21.98 14.98 -6.20
CA GLY A 568 -23.04 14.64 -7.17
C GLY A 568 -22.51 14.57 -8.60
N GLU A 569 -21.81 15.62 -9.05
CA GLU A 569 -21.18 15.66 -10.38
C GLU A 569 -20.19 14.50 -10.59
N TYR A 570 -19.40 14.19 -9.57
CA TYR A 570 -18.46 13.06 -9.61
C TYR A 570 -19.19 11.72 -9.79
N LEU A 571 -20.26 11.48 -9.03
CA LEU A 571 -21.07 10.26 -9.15
C LEU A 571 -21.75 10.17 -10.53
N ASP A 572 -22.23 11.30 -11.05
CA ASP A 572 -22.87 11.36 -12.37
C ASP A 572 -21.92 11.08 -13.53
N SER A 573 -20.61 11.33 -13.36
CA SER A 573 -19.60 11.02 -14.37
C SER A 573 -19.46 9.52 -14.72
N TYR A 574 -19.96 8.62 -13.87
CA TYR A 574 -20.03 7.17 -14.15
C TYR A 574 -21.35 6.74 -14.80
N GLY A 575 -22.23 7.69 -15.12
CA GLY A 575 -23.45 7.46 -15.89
C GLY A 575 -24.43 6.48 -15.22
N PRO A 576 -25.14 5.65 -16.02
CA PRO A 576 -26.14 4.70 -15.52
C PRO A 576 -25.56 3.55 -14.68
N ARG A 577 -24.26 3.27 -14.80
CA ARG A 577 -23.59 2.18 -14.07
C ARG A 577 -23.46 2.49 -12.57
N MET A 578 -23.40 3.78 -12.22
CA MET A 578 -23.30 4.24 -10.83
C MET A 578 -24.48 3.74 -9.98
N PRO A 579 -24.23 3.06 -8.84
CA PRO A 579 -25.30 2.56 -7.98
C PRO A 579 -26.29 3.62 -7.55
N ARG A 580 -27.58 3.34 -7.77
CA ARG A 580 -28.68 4.24 -7.41
C ARG A 580 -28.66 4.61 -5.93
N ALA A 581 -28.31 3.65 -5.06
CA ALA A 581 -28.20 3.86 -3.62
C ALA A 581 -27.23 5.00 -3.24
N LEU A 582 -26.10 5.14 -3.94
CA LEU A 582 -25.16 6.24 -3.66
C LEU A 582 -25.69 7.59 -4.13
N LYS A 583 -26.38 7.63 -5.28
CA LYS A 583 -27.02 8.85 -5.76
C LYS A 583 -28.13 9.30 -4.81
N ASP A 584 -28.96 8.36 -4.36
CA ASP A 584 -30.06 8.66 -3.44
C ASP A 584 -29.52 9.13 -2.07
N GLU A 585 -28.45 8.50 -1.56
CA GLU A 585 -27.81 8.93 -0.31
C GLU A 585 -27.14 10.32 -0.43
N GLN A 586 -26.46 10.60 -1.55
CA GLN A 586 -25.91 11.94 -1.84
C GLN A 586 -27.03 12.99 -1.87
N GLN A 587 -28.13 12.72 -2.57
CA GLN A 587 -29.26 13.64 -2.67
C GLN A 587 -29.97 13.86 -1.33
N ARG A 588 -30.06 12.82 -0.49
CA ARG A 588 -30.63 12.91 0.85
C ARG A 588 -29.81 13.88 1.71
N ILE A 589 -28.49 13.78 1.66
CA ILE A 589 -27.59 14.69 2.40
C ILE A 589 -27.66 16.11 1.83
N ALA A 590 -27.65 16.26 0.50
CA ALA A 590 -27.77 17.57 -0.15
C ALA A 590 -29.06 18.30 0.27
N ARG A 591 -30.21 17.59 0.35
CA ARG A 591 -31.46 18.15 0.87
C ARG A 591 -31.36 18.55 2.34
N ALA A 592 -30.77 17.70 3.18
CA ALA A 592 -30.56 18.00 4.60
C ALA A 592 -29.60 19.19 4.83
N LEU A 593 -28.70 19.46 3.88
CA LEU A 593 -27.83 20.64 3.88
C LEU A 593 -28.56 21.91 3.48
N ALA A 594 -29.52 21.82 2.54
CA ALA A 594 -30.30 22.95 2.02
C ALA A 594 -31.22 23.62 3.06
N GLY A 595 -31.72 22.87 4.05
CA GLY A 595 -32.65 23.36 5.08
C GLY A 595 -33.94 22.59 5.03
#